data_AF-A0A3M3JVL1-F1
#
_entry.id   AF-A0A3M3JVL1-F1
#
_cell.length_a   1.000
_cell.length_b   1.000
_cell.length_c   1.000
_cell.angle_alpha   90.00
_cell.angle_beta   90.00
_cell.angle_gamma   90.00
#
_symmetry.space_group_name_H-M   'P 1'
#
loop_
_entity.id
_entity.type
_entity.pdbx_description
1 polymer ?
#
loop_
_entity_poly.entity_id
_entity_poly.type
_entity_poly.pdbx_seq_one_letter_code
_entity_poly.pdbx_strand_id
1 'polypeptide(L)'
;MEIVQAIIVMAHTLRLKVVTEGVETPEQLEFLSKFGSDYVQGYLFSTPQPLERILPLVRQMNLPVPTRPLPSSLAADMSEAASHGQHSKDLFGEMPDGDILSAYRSPRAQRTRAND
;
A
#
# COMPACT_ATOMS: atom_id res chain seq x y z
N MET A 1 19.95 17.80 -9.84
CA MET A 1 19.75 16.89 -8.68
C MET A 1 20.44 15.55 -8.96
N GLU A 2 21.77 15.54 -9.15
CA GLU A 2 22.50 14.36 -9.65
C GLU A 2 22.65 13.25 -8.60
N ILE A 3 22.89 13.61 -7.34
CA ILE A 3 23.01 12.65 -6.23
C ILE A 3 21.70 11.87 -6.05
N VAL A 4 20.56 12.56 -6.11
CA VAL A 4 19.23 11.96 -5.94
C VAL A 4 18.99 10.89 -7.01
N GLN A 5 19.27 11.22 -8.28
CA GLN A 5 19.16 10.27 -9.38
C GLN A 5 20.07 9.05 -9.17
N ALA A 6 21.34 9.26 -8.80
CA ALA A 6 22.28 8.16 -8.58
C ALA A 6 21.81 7.21 -7.47
N ILE A 7 21.24 7.75 -6.39
CA ILE A 7 20.68 6.97 -5.28
C ILE A 7 19.48 6.14 -5.74
N ILE A 8 18.55 6.73 -6.50
CA ILE A 8 17.36 6.02 -7.01
C ILE A 8 17.78 4.85 -7.89
N VAL A 9 18.67 5.10 -8.86
CA VAL A 9 19.19 4.05 -9.76
C VAL A 9 19.91 2.94 -8.99
N MET A 10 20.71 3.30 -7.99
CA MET A 10 21.39 2.32 -7.13
C MET A 10 20.40 1.46 -6.36
N ALA A 11 19.38 2.06 -5.73
CA ALA A 11 18.36 1.33 -4.99
C ALA A 11 17.61 0.33 -5.87
N HIS A 12 17.21 0.75 -7.07
CA HIS A 12 16.54 -0.15 -8.03
C HIS A 12 17.46 -1.26 -8.54
N THR A 13 18.75 -1.00 -8.73
CA THR A 13 19.74 -2.04 -9.06
C THR A 13 19.82 -3.12 -7.98
N LEU A 14 19.61 -2.72 -6.72
CA LEU A 14 19.53 -3.61 -5.56
C LEU A 14 18.12 -4.19 -5.31
N ARG A 15 17.15 -3.92 -6.21
CA ARG A 15 15.74 -4.33 -6.08
C ARG A 15 15.06 -3.78 -4.82
N LEU A 16 15.48 -2.61 -4.35
CA LEU A 16 14.87 -1.88 -3.26
C LEU A 16 13.88 -0.86 -3.81
N LYS A 17 12.84 -0.55 -3.03
CA LYS A 17 11.95 0.58 -3.30
C LYS A 17 12.47 1.84 -2.63
N VAL A 18 12.20 2.99 -3.22
CA VAL A 18 12.65 4.29 -2.72
C VAL A 18 11.48 5.13 -2.24
N VAL A 19 11.64 5.72 -1.06
CA VAL A 19 10.79 6.82 -0.58
C VAL A 19 11.61 8.09 -0.68
N THR A 20 11.14 9.09 -1.41
CA THR A 20 11.72 10.43 -1.38
C THR A 20 10.93 11.32 -0.42
N GLU A 21 11.60 11.80 0.61
CA GLU A 21 11.04 12.70 1.62
C GLU A 21 11.39 14.16 1.34
N GLY A 22 10.56 15.09 1.82
CA GLY A 22 10.80 16.54 1.72
C GLY A 22 10.39 17.16 0.38
N VAL A 23 9.41 16.59 -0.33
CA VAL A 23 8.90 17.16 -1.59
C VAL A 23 7.87 18.26 -1.31
N GLU A 24 8.20 19.48 -1.70
CA GLU A 24 7.42 20.69 -1.41
C GLU A 24 6.87 21.36 -2.67
N THR A 25 7.47 21.13 -3.84
CA THR A 25 7.05 21.79 -5.09
C THR A 25 6.69 20.80 -6.20
N PRO A 26 5.77 21.18 -7.12
CA PRO A 26 5.43 20.35 -8.27
C PRO A 26 6.62 20.00 -9.16
N GLU A 27 7.59 20.90 -9.31
CA GLU A 27 8.79 20.68 -10.13
C GLU A 27 9.70 19.60 -9.54
N GLN A 28 9.79 19.53 -8.20
CA GLN A 28 10.49 18.45 -7.51
C GLN A 28 9.78 17.11 -7.74
N LEU A 29 8.45 17.09 -7.64
CA LEU A 29 7.65 15.88 -7.91
C LEU A 29 7.81 15.41 -9.35
N GLU A 30 7.80 16.33 -10.32
CA GLU A 30 8.00 16.02 -11.74
C GLU A 30 9.39 15.41 -11.97
N PHE A 31 10.44 15.99 -11.39
CA PHE A 31 11.78 15.43 -11.43
C PHE A 31 11.80 14.00 -10.87
N LEU A 32 11.29 13.79 -9.66
CA LEU A 32 11.31 12.48 -8.98
C LEU A 32 10.51 11.41 -9.72
N SER A 33 9.38 11.81 -10.32
CA SER A 33 8.54 10.93 -11.14
C SER A 33 9.28 10.45 -12.39
N LYS A 34 10.05 11.33 -13.05
CA LYS A 34 10.86 10.98 -14.22
C LYS A 34 11.98 9.98 -13.90
N PHE A 35 12.56 10.05 -12.70
CA PHE A 35 13.64 9.16 -12.28
C PHE A 35 13.17 7.90 -11.55
N GLY A 36 11.86 7.71 -11.42
CA GLY A 36 11.27 6.45 -10.95
C GLY A 36 11.19 6.32 -9.43
N SER A 37 11.15 7.40 -8.67
CA SER A 37 10.89 7.29 -7.23
C SER A 37 9.55 6.56 -6.98
N ASP A 38 9.56 5.52 -6.15
CA ASP A 38 8.39 4.64 -5.94
C ASP A 38 7.33 5.31 -5.06
N TYR A 39 7.80 6.06 -4.06
CA TYR A 39 6.95 6.75 -3.09
C TYR A 39 7.50 8.14 -2.80
N VAL A 40 6.59 9.07 -2.49
CA VAL A 40 6.94 10.45 -2.18
C VAL A 40 6.21 10.90 -0.92
N GLN A 41 6.93 11.62 -0.07
CA GLN A 41 6.39 12.32 1.09
C GLN A 41 6.89 13.77 1.11
N GLY A 42 6.00 14.70 1.43
CA GLY A 42 6.38 16.08 1.69
C GLY A 42 5.20 17.03 1.71
N TYR A 43 5.48 18.31 1.98
CA TYR A 43 4.45 19.33 2.21
C TYR A 43 3.65 19.67 0.95
N LEU A 44 4.14 19.28 -0.23
CA LEU A 44 3.34 19.32 -1.46
C LEU A 44 2.04 18.53 -1.33
N PHE A 45 2.07 17.41 -0.60
CA PHE A 45 0.90 16.53 -0.39
C PHE A 45 0.17 16.87 0.90
N SER A 46 0.90 16.94 2.01
CA SER A 46 0.34 17.26 3.32
C SER A 46 1.46 17.62 4.30
N THR A 47 1.18 18.54 5.22
CA THR A 47 2.00 18.72 6.42
C THR A 47 1.72 17.59 7.42
N PRO A 48 2.58 17.34 8.41
CA PRO A 48 2.29 16.40 9.49
C PRO A 48 0.96 16.73 10.15
N GLN A 49 0.09 15.73 10.25
CA GLN A 49 -1.25 15.90 10.79
C GLN A 49 -1.41 15.16 12.12
N PRO A 50 -2.24 15.67 13.05
CA PRO A 50 -2.68 14.92 14.22
C PRO A 50 -3.39 13.61 13.85
N LEU A 51 -3.35 12.64 14.76
CA LEU A 51 -3.94 11.31 14.55
C LEU A 51 -5.43 11.39 14.18
N GLU A 52 -6.17 12.31 14.78
CA GLU A 52 -7.61 12.50 14.58
C GLU A 52 -7.95 12.86 13.12
N ARG A 53 -7.01 13.50 12.42
CA ARG A 53 -7.14 13.87 11.00
C ARG A 53 -6.73 12.75 10.05
N ILE A 54 -5.74 11.93 10.44
CA ILE A 54 -5.21 10.84 9.60
C ILE A 54 -6.04 9.55 9.72
N LEU A 55 -6.53 9.23 10.92
CA LEU A 55 -7.20 7.96 11.20
C LEU A 55 -8.40 7.67 10.27
N PRO A 56 -9.27 8.63 9.94
CA PRO A 56 -10.35 8.40 8.96
C PRO A 56 -9.82 8.08 7.55
N LEU A 57 -8.74 8.75 7.12
CA LEU A 57 -8.11 8.53 5.81
C LEU A 57 -7.50 7.13 5.72
N VAL A 58 -6.77 6.70 6.76
CA VAL A 58 -6.19 5.35 6.83
C VAL A 58 -7.28 4.27 6.81
N ARG A 59 -8.38 4.48 7.55
CA ARG A 59 -9.52 3.56 7.51
C ARG A 59 -10.11 3.47 6.10
N GLN A 60 -10.28 4.60 5.42
CA GLN A 60 -10.77 4.64 4.04
C GLN A 60 -9.83 3.91 3.08
N MET A 61 -8.51 4.11 3.19
CA MET A 61 -7.51 3.42 2.36
C MET A 61 -7.49 1.90 2.59
N ASN A 62 -7.83 1.46 3.81
CA ASN A 62 -7.92 0.04 4.16
C ASN A 62 -9.26 -0.61 3.78
N LEU A 63 -10.23 0.13 3.26
CA LEU A 63 -11.47 -0.47 2.79
C LEU A 63 -11.20 -1.30 1.53
N PRO A 64 -11.81 -2.49 1.41
CA PRO A 64 -11.74 -3.24 0.16
C PRO A 64 -12.34 -2.38 -0.94
N VAL A 65 -11.57 -2.17 -2.02
CA VAL A 65 -12.08 -1.54 -3.24
C VAL A 65 -13.34 -2.31 -3.63
N PRO A 66 -14.51 -1.66 -3.79
CA PRO A 66 -15.71 -2.36 -4.20
C PRO A 66 -15.40 -3.01 -5.54
N THR A 67 -15.25 -4.34 -5.54
CA THR A 67 -15.13 -5.11 -6.77
C THR A 67 -16.41 -4.83 -7.52
N ARG A 68 -16.34 -4.09 -8.63
CA ARG A 68 -17.46 -4.01 -9.57
C ARG A 68 -17.87 -5.46 -9.85
N PRO A 69 -19.12 -5.87 -9.59
CA PRO A 69 -19.53 -7.23 -9.88
C PRO A 69 -19.21 -7.48 -11.35
N LEU A 70 -18.44 -8.54 -11.61
CA LEU A 70 -18.21 -9.00 -12.98
C LEU A 70 -19.60 -9.18 -13.61
N PRO A 71 -19.82 -8.71 -14.84
CA PRO A 71 -21.06 -9.02 -15.54
C PRO A 71 -21.23 -10.54 -15.52
N SER A 72 -22.46 -11.00 -15.27
CA SER A 72 -22.79 -12.42 -15.08
C SER A 72 -22.30 -13.31 -16.23
N SER A 73 -22.09 -12.74 -17.42
CA SER A 73 -21.49 -13.40 -18.58
C SER A 73 -20.02 -13.77 -18.42
N LEU A 74 -19.25 -13.09 -17.56
CA LEU A 74 -17.82 -13.36 -17.30
C LEU A 74 -17.58 -14.21 -16.05
N ALA A 75 -18.60 -14.39 -15.20
CA ALA A 75 -18.48 -15.16 -13.95
C ALA A 75 -18.46 -16.69 -14.18
N ALA A 76 -18.99 -17.16 -15.30
CA ALA A 76 -19.08 -18.60 -15.62
C ALA A 76 -17.71 -19.24 -15.93
N ASP A 77 -16.75 -18.46 -16.45
CA ASP A 77 -15.45 -18.99 -16.92
C ASP A 77 -14.36 -19.02 -15.83
N MET A 78 -14.62 -18.52 -14.62
CA MET A 78 -13.58 -18.35 -13.58
C MET A 78 -13.47 -19.50 -12.57
N SER A 79 -14.19 -20.60 -12.75
CA SER A 79 -14.14 -21.75 -11.82
C SER A 79 -12.77 -22.44 -11.74
N GLU A 80 -11.85 -22.18 -12.68
CA GLU A 80 -10.55 -22.86 -12.75
C GLU A 80 -9.35 -22.02 -12.27
N ALA A 81 -9.46 -20.69 -12.18
CA ALA A 81 -8.30 -19.81 -11.92
C ALA A 81 -8.07 -19.49 -10.42
N ALA A 82 -8.97 -19.90 -9.53
CA ALA A 82 -8.91 -19.53 -8.11
C ALA A 82 -7.84 -20.26 -7.27
N SER A 83 -7.07 -21.19 -7.86
CA SER A 83 -6.10 -22.01 -7.12
C SER A 83 -4.72 -21.39 -6.94
N HIS A 84 -4.41 -20.23 -7.54
CA HIS A 84 -3.03 -19.70 -7.57
C HIS A 84 -2.84 -18.22 -7.16
N GLY A 85 -3.76 -17.64 -6.37
CA GLY A 85 -3.62 -16.29 -5.83
C GLY A 85 -2.63 -16.21 -4.66
N GLN A 86 -1.37 -15.91 -4.95
CA GLN A 86 -0.26 -15.77 -3.99
C GLN A 86 -0.64 -14.95 -2.74
N HIS A 87 -0.46 -15.58 -1.57
CA HIS A 87 -0.53 -14.99 -0.25
C HIS A 87 0.41 -13.78 -0.13
N SER A 88 -0.15 -12.58 0.02
CA SER A 88 0.60 -11.47 0.62
C SER A 88 0.94 -11.90 2.04
N LYS A 89 2.22 -12.20 2.30
CA LYS A 89 2.70 -12.46 3.67
C LYS A 89 2.44 -11.20 4.48
N ASP A 90 1.66 -11.36 5.54
CA ASP A 90 1.45 -10.32 6.53
C ASP A 90 2.76 -10.12 7.28
N LEU A 91 3.58 -9.16 6.81
CA LEU A 91 4.93 -8.88 7.31
C LEU A 91 4.95 -8.43 8.78
N PHE A 92 3.80 -8.11 9.35
CA PHE A 92 3.64 -7.61 10.71
C PHE A 92 3.05 -8.65 11.68
N GLY A 93 2.88 -9.91 11.26
CA GLY A 93 2.29 -10.97 12.08
C GLY A 93 3.16 -11.46 13.24
N GLU A 94 4.44 -11.08 13.31
CA GLU A 94 5.41 -11.57 14.30
C GLU A 94 5.97 -10.46 15.21
N MET A 95 5.13 -9.53 15.66
CA MET A 95 5.54 -8.59 16.72
C MET A 95 5.06 -9.11 18.09
N PRO A 96 5.95 -9.28 19.08
CA PRO A 96 5.57 -9.73 20.42
C PRO A 96 4.68 -8.70 21.12
N ASP A 97 3.71 -9.23 21.87
CA ASP A 97 2.51 -8.56 22.35
C ASP A 97 2.75 -7.25 23.10
N GLY A 98 2.17 -6.17 22.57
CA GLY A 98 2.20 -4.81 23.11
C GLY A 98 1.08 -3.93 22.56
N ASP A 99 -0.14 -4.45 22.59
CA ASP A 99 -1.43 -3.75 22.76
C ASP A 99 -1.73 -2.43 22.00
N ILE A 100 -1.62 -2.44 20.66
CA ILE A 100 -2.30 -1.47 19.78
C ILE A 100 -3.01 -2.10 18.56
N LEU A 101 -2.80 -3.39 18.30
CA LEU A 101 -3.33 -4.11 17.12
C LEU A 101 -4.57 -4.97 17.40
N SER A 102 -5.01 -5.14 18.65
CA SER A 102 -6.19 -5.95 18.99
C SER A 102 -7.49 -5.43 18.34
N ALA A 103 -7.54 -4.14 18.03
CA ALA A 103 -8.63 -3.50 17.30
C ALA A 103 -8.52 -3.61 15.76
N TYR A 104 -7.36 -4.01 15.23
CA TYR A 104 -7.08 -4.08 13.79
C TYR A 104 -7.00 -5.54 13.30
N ARG A 105 -8.00 -6.36 13.66
CA ARG A 105 -8.26 -7.58 12.87
C ARG A 105 -8.95 -7.16 11.58
N SER A 106 -8.24 -7.29 10.46
CA SER A 106 -8.83 -7.06 9.15
C SER A 106 -10.11 -7.93 9.00
N PRO A 107 -11.21 -7.42 8.43
CA PRO A 107 -12.44 -8.19 8.22
C PRO A 107 -12.23 -9.45 7.38
N ARG A 108 -11.10 -9.54 6.66
CA ARG A 108 -10.69 -10.68 5.87
C ARG A 108 -10.35 -11.92 6.71
N ALA A 109 -9.89 -11.74 7.96
CA ALA A 109 -9.53 -12.83 8.86
C ALA A 109 -10.75 -13.56 9.46
N GLN A 110 -11.95 -12.98 9.41
CA GLN A 110 -13.15 -13.57 10.01
C GLN A 110 -13.90 -14.53 9.07
N ARG A 111 -13.60 -14.54 7.77
CA ARG A 111 -14.31 -15.39 6.79
C ARG A 111 -13.81 -16.84 6.69
N THR A 112 -12.67 -17.18 7.29
CA THR A 112 -12.07 -18.53 7.15
C THR A 112 -12.50 -19.53 8.23
N ARG A 113 -13.45 -19.20 9.11
CA ARG A 113 -13.93 -20.11 10.18
C ARG A 113 -15.42 -20.43 10.15
N ALA A 114 -16.14 -20.09 9.08
CA ALA A 114 -17.59 -20.33 8.99
C ALA A 114 -17.99 -21.53 8.12
N ASN A 115 -17.02 -22.32 7.65
CA ASN A 115 -17.26 -23.60 6.99
C ASN A 115 -16.38 -24.67 7.66
N ASP A 116 -16.82 -25.12 8.83
CA ASP A 116 -16.54 -26.45 9.39
C ASP A 116 -17.84 -26.95 10.02
#